data_AF-A0A8H7K7L0-F1
#
_entry.id   AF-A0A8H7K7L0-F1
#
_cell.length_a   1.000
_cell.length_b   1.000
_cell.length_c   1.000
_cell.angle_alpha   90.00
_cell.angle_beta   90.00
_cell.angle_gamma   90.00
#
_symmetry.space_group_name_H-M   'P 1'
#
loop_
_entity.id
_entity.type
_entity.pdbx_description
1 polymer ?
#
loop_
_entity_poly.entity_id
_entity_poly.type
_entity_poly.pdbx_seq_one_letter_code
_entity_poly.pdbx_strand_id
1 'polypeptide(L)'
;MRGPCRVKHFDVDLDWMGKYKNAKQAQFWTAESDVERLQIIREARGGGSFTPVFHKRLKRHIAAKKLVMHTMTQLVDAKFEEDGEGVGRWTAQTEPAIPELPSFDYIYFATGIQTDFAKLPYLQTMLQKHPIKGHGGFLA
;
A
#
# COMPACT_ATOMS: atom_id res chain seq x y z
N MET A 1 5.89 -3.31 -6.19
CA MET A 1 5.37 -3.96 -7.42
C MET A 1 4.10 -4.71 -7.03
N ARG A 2 2.96 -4.42 -7.67
CA ARG A 2 1.65 -4.97 -7.27
C ARG A 2 1.59 -6.45 -7.63
N GLY A 3 1.47 -7.32 -6.62
CA GLY A 3 1.54 -8.77 -6.74
C GLY A 3 0.17 -9.46 -6.90
N PRO A 4 0.08 -10.78 -6.71
CA PRO A 4 -1.20 -11.48 -6.66
C PRO A 4 -1.99 -11.05 -5.42
N CYS A 5 -3.31 -11.25 -5.44
CA CYS A 5 -4.16 -11.02 -4.27
C CYS A 5 -3.77 -12.00 -3.14
N ARG A 6 -3.19 -11.46 -2.06
CA ARG A 6 -2.78 -12.24 -0.88
C ARG A 6 -3.91 -12.29 0.14
N VAL A 7 -4.12 -13.47 0.71
CA VAL A 7 -5.08 -13.68 1.78
C VAL A 7 -4.33 -14.07 3.04
N LYS A 8 -4.45 -13.26 4.10
CA LYS A 8 -3.83 -13.52 5.39
C LYS A 8 -4.83 -13.25 6.51
N HIS A 9 -4.71 -13.97 7.62
CA HIS A 9 -5.50 -13.68 8.82
C HIS A 9 -4.97 -12.46 9.58
N PHE A 10 -3.66 -12.18 9.46
CA PHE A 10 -2.96 -11.12 10.16
C PHE A 10 -2.03 -10.36 9.21
N ASP A 11 -1.71 -9.12 9.58
CA ASP A 11 -0.83 -8.24 8.78
C ASP A 11 0.66 -8.61 8.86
N VAL A 12 1.03 -9.49 9.79
CA VAL A 12 2.39 -10.01 9.95
C VAL A 12 2.39 -11.53 9.84
N ASP A 13 3.51 -12.09 9.38
CA ASP A 13 3.65 -13.54 9.24
C ASP A 13 3.63 -14.26 10.60
N LEU A 14 3.23 -15.54 10.59
CA LEU A 14 3.11 -16.35 11.80
C LEU A 14 4.44 -16.49 12.56
N ASP A 15 5.59 -16.37 11.90
CA ASP A 15 6.90 -16.38 12.54
C ASP A 15 7.07 -15.24 13.55
N TRP A 16 6.37 -14.12 13.35
CA TRP A 16 6.34 -12.98 14.27
C TRP A 16 5.37 -13.15 15.44
N MET A 17 4.45 -14.12 15.34
CA MET A 17 3.36 -14.33 16.31
C MET A 17 3.44 -15.68 17.03
N GLY A 18 4.21 -16.63 16.50
CA GLY A 18 4.26 -18.02 16.96
C GLY A 18 5.64 -18.43 17.47
N LYS A 19 6.07 -19.64 17.11
CA LYS A 19 7.27 -20.31 17.65
C LYS A 19 8.55 -19.48 17.51
N TYR A 20 8.71 -18.74 16.41
CA TYR A 20 9.93 -17.98 16.11
C TYR A 20 9.90 -16.52 16.56
N LYS A 21 8.87 -16.10 17.29
CA LYS A 21 8.68 -14.71 17.72
C LYS A 21 9.92 -14.14 18.41
N ASN A 22 10.47 -14.86 19.39
CA ASN A 22 11.62 -14.40 20.16
C ASN A 22 12.87 -14.23 19.27
N ALA A 23 13.08 -15.14 18.31
CA ALA A 23 14.20 -15.05 17.37
C ALA A 23 14.03 -13.85 16.41
N LYS A 24 12.82 -13.61 15.90
CA LYS A 24 12.52 -12.45 15.05
C LYS A 24 12.65 -11.13 15.79
N GLN A 25 12.20 -11.08 17.03
CA GLN A 25 12.40 -9.92 17.90
C GLN A 25 13.88 -9.70 18.20
N ALA A 26 14.62 -10.75 18.54
CA ALA A 26 16.07 -10.65 18.75
C ALA A 26 16.75 -10.09 17.50
N GLN A 27 16.49 -10.65 16.31
CA GLN A 27 17.00 -10.15 15.03
C GLN A 27 16.73 -8.65 14.84
N PHE A 28 15.51 -8.19 15.14
CA PHE A 28 15.16 -6.78 15.03
C PHE A 28 15.91 -5.89 16.02
N TRP A 29 15.99 -6.30 17.29
CA TRP A 29 16.64 -5.52 18.33
C TRP A 29 18.17 -5.50 18.22
N THR A 30 18.76 -6.54 17.64
CA THR A 30 20.21 -6.66 17.42
C THR A 30 20.67 -6.17 16.04
N ALA A 31 19.76 -5.68 15.19
CA ALA A 31 20.12 -5.11 13.88
C ALA A 31 21.10 -3.93 14.05
N GLU A 32 22.09 -3.85 13.16
CA GLU A 32 23.22 -2.92 13.25
C GLU A 32 22.88 -1.52 12.75
N SER A 33 21.77 -1.37 12.03
CA SER A 33 21.32 -0.09 11.49
C SER A 33 19.81 0.04 11.41
N ASP A 34 19.31 1.28 11.39
CA ASP A 34 17.88 1.54 11.23
C ASP A 34 17.38 1.24 9.82
N VAL A 35 18.28 1.23 8.83
CA VAL A 35 17.97 0.74 7.47
C VAL A 35 17.63 -0.75 7.52
N GLU A 36 18.41 -1.53 8.26
CA GLU A 36 18.17 -2.96 8.45
C GLU A 36 16.87 -3.19 9.22
N ARG A 37 16.64 -2.45 10.32
CA ARG A 37 15.37 -2.51 11.06
C ARG A 37 14.16 -2.18 10.19
N LEU A 38 14.27 -1.15 9.35
CA LEU A 38 13.22 -0.78 8.40
C LEU A 38 12.96 -1.89 7.38
N GLN A 39 14.01 -2.54 6.90
CA GLN A 39 13.89 -3.67 5.98
C GLN A 39 13.17 -4.86 6.65
N ILE A 40 13.54 -5.19 7.89
CA ILE A 40 12.87 -6.23 8.69
C ILE A 40 11.36 -5.91 8.85
N ILE A 41 11.00 -4.66 9.17
CA ILE A 41 9.60 -4.23 9.28
C ILE A 41 8.86 -4.39 7.94
N ARG A 42 9.49 -3.98 6.83
CA ARG A 42 8.89 -4.07 5.49
C ARG A 42 8.64 -5.51 5.08
N GLU A 43 9.61 -6.39 5.33
CA GLU A 43 9.50 -7.82 5.08
C GLU A 43 8.42 -8.47 5.94
N ALA A 44 8.41 -8.19 7.24
CA ALA A 44 7.43 -8.73 8.18
C ALA A 44 5.98 -8.40 7.79
N ARG A 45 5.75 -7.18 7.29
CA ARG A 45 4.43 -6.75 6.80
C ARG A 45 4.10 -7.36 5.45
N GLY A 46 5.08 -7.51 4.56
CA GLY A 46 4.93 -8.21 3.28
C GLY A 46 3.89 -7.59 2.33
N GLY A 47 3.54 -6.31 2.53
CA GLY A 47 2.54 -5.58 1.75
C GLY A 47 1.09 -5.76 2.21
N GLY A 48 0.14 -5.32 1.38
CA GLY A 48 -1.29 -5.43 1.69
C GLY A 48 -1.83 -6.86 1.51
N SER A 49 -2.88 -7.19 2.26
CA SER A 49 -3.60 -8.46 2.13
C SER A 49 -5.09 -8.28 2.44
N PHE A 50 -5.91 -9.26 2.06
CA PHE A 50 -7.30 -9.36 2.50
C PHE A 50 -7.44 -10.41 3.60
N THR A 51 -8.28 -10.14 4.59
CA THR A 51 -8.71 -11.21 5.50
C THR A 51 -9.62 -12.21 4.77
N PRO A 52 -9.66 -13.49 5.18
CA PRO A 52 -10.49 -14.50 4.52
C PRO A 52 -11.96 -14.14 4.43
N VAL A 53 -12.49 -13.42 5.44
CA VAL A 53 -13.87 -12.96 5.47
C VAL A 53 -14.14 -11.98 4.32
N PHE A 54 -13.28 -10.98 4.13
CA PHE A 54 -13.43 -10.02 3.03
C PHE A 54 -13.15 -10.67 1.66
N HIS A 55 -12.14 -11.53 1.57
CA HIS A 55 -11.85 -12.25 0.33
C HIS A 55 -13.04 -13.13 -0.12
N LYS A 56 -13.76 -13.77 0.82
CA LYS A 56 -14.99 -14.52 0.52
C LYS A 56 -16.10 -13.60 -0.04
N ARG A 57 -16.26 -12.41 0.51
CA ARG A 57 -17.22 -11.41 -0.01
C ARG A 57 -16.84 -10.93 -1.40
N LEU A 58 -15.55 -10.63 -1.62
CA LEU A 58 -15.02 -10.23 -2.92
C LEU A 58 -15.34 -11.26 -4.02
N LYS A 59 -15.04 -12.54 -3.74
CA LYS A 59 -15.33 -13.65 -4.66
C LYS A 59 -16.81 -13.75 -5.03
N ARG A 60 -17.72 -13.49 -4.08
CA ARG A 60 -19.17 -13.48 -4.34
C ARG A 60 -19.55 -12.37 -5.35
N HIS A 61 -19.00 -11.18 -5.21
CA HIS A 61 -19.28 -10.07 -6.13
C HIS A 61 -18.67 -10.28 -7.51
N ILE A 62 -17.48 -10.89 -7.59
CA ILE A 62 -16.86 -11.29 -8.86
C ILE A 62 -17.74 -12.35 -9.56
N ALA A 63 -18.18 -13.39 -8.85
CA ALA A 63 -19.05 -14.43 -9.42
C ALA A 63 -20.40 -13.87 -9.91
N ALA A 64 -20.92 -12.84 -9.24
CA ALA A 64 -22.13 -12.13 -9.65
C ALA A 64 -21.90 -11.07 -10.76
N LYS A 65 -20.68 -10.97 -11.31
CA LYS A 65 -20.28 -9.97 -12.32
C LYS A 65 -20.52 -8.51 -11.90
N LYS A 66 -20.51 -8.23 -10.59
CA LYS A 66 -20.65 -6.88 -10.02
C LYS A 66 -19.29 -6.22 -9.73
N LEU A 67 -18.21 -6.99 -9.85
CA LEU A 67 -16.85 -6.54 -9.57
C LEU A 67 -15.88 -7.22 -10.53
N VAL A 68 -14.98 -6.42 -11.11
CA VAL A 68 -13.82 -6.91 -11.86
C VAL A 68 -12.56 -6.58 -11.06
N MET A 69 -11.67 -7.56 -10.91
CA MET A 69 -10.42 -7.40 -10.17
C MET A 69 -9.24 -7.60 -11.12
N HIS A 70 -8.43 -6.57 -11.25
CA HIS A 70 -7.16 -6.62 -11.99
C HIS A 70 -5.99 -6.68 -11.01
N THR A 71 -5.22 -7.76 -11.07
CA THR A 71 -3.97 -7.94 -10.31
C THR A 71 -2.77 -7.73 -11.23
N MET A 72 -1.58 -7.53 -10.65
CA MET A 72 -0.38 -7.21 -11.42
C MET A 72 -0.50 -5.96 -12.30
N THR A 73 -1.38 -5.02 -11.92
CA THR A 73 -1.67 -3.81 -12.70
C THR A 73 -1.34 -2.55 -11.93
N GLN A 74 -0.61 -1.64 -12.58
CA GLN A 74 -0.31 -0.30 -12.11
C GLN A 74 -1.19 0.73 -12.83
N LEU A 75 -1.63 1.75 -12.10
CA LEU A 75 -2.21 2.97 -12.69
C LEU A 75 -1.04 3.87 -13.08
N VAL A 76 -0.94 4.20 -14.37
CA VAL A 76 0.15 5.01 -14.95
C VAL A 76 -0.28 6.48 -15.08
N ASP A 77 -1.52 6.70 -15.50
CA ASP A 77 -2.11 8.02 -15.66
C ASP A 77 -3.61 7.97 -15.34
N ALA A 78 -4.17 9.10 -14.90
CA ALA A 78 -5.60 9.27 -14.70
C ALA A 78 -5.97 10.73 -14.97
N LYS A 79 -6.90 10.95 -15.90
CA LYS A 79 -7.34 12.28 -16.33
C LYS A 79 -8.82 12.44 -16.11
N PHE A 80 -9.21 13.61 -15.63
CA PHE A 80 -10.61 14.00 -15.53
C PHE A 80 -10.99 14.78 -16.78
N GLU A 81 -12.02 14.32 -17.47
CA GLU A 81 -12.56 14.94 -18.66
C GLU A 81 -13.99 15.38 -18.34
N GLU A 82 -14.24 16.69 -18.41
CA GLU A 82 -15.56 17.29 -18.20
C GLU A 82 -16.24 17.50 -19.54
N ASP A 83 -17.49 17.06 -19.68
CA ASP A 83 -18.31 17.52 -20.78
C ASP A 83 -18.76 18.97 -20.54
N GLY A 84 -19.03 19.72 -21.60
CA GLY A 84 -19.44 21.14 -21.50
C GLY A 84 -20.76 21.37 -20.75
N GLU A 85 -21.40 20.30 -20.26
CA GLU A 85 -22.65 20.29 -19.49
C GLU A 85 -22.42 20.03 -17.99
N GLY A 86 -21.15 19.93 -17.55
CA GLY A 86 -20.77 19.82 -16.13
C GLY A 86 -20.74 18.40 -15.58
N VAL A 87 -20.85 17.38 -16.44
CA VAL A 87 -20.68 15.96 -16.08
C VAL A 87 -19.27 15.53 -16.50
N GLY A 88 -18.41 15.28 -15.52
CA GLY A 88 -17.05 14.81 -15.78
C GLY A 88 -16.83 13.36 -15.40
N ARG A 89 -15.98 12.67 -16.16
CA ARG A 89 -15.57 11.29 -15.93
C ARG A 89 -14.05 11.17 -15.93
N TRP A 90 -13.56 10.16 -15.23
CA TRP A 90 -12.16 9.80 -15.19
C TRP A 90 -11.83 8.76 -16.26
N THR A 91 -10.80 9.05 -17.05
CA THR A 91 -10.13 8.07 -17.91
C THR A 91 -8.82 7.64 -17.26
N ALA A 92 -8.52 6.34 -17.27
CA ALA A 92 -7.37 5.76 -16.59
C ALA A 92 -6.49 4.96 -17.56
N GLN A 93 -5.18 5.10 -17.44
CA GLN A 93 -4.20 4.31 -18.18
C GLN A 93 -3.49 3.36 -17.23
N THR A 94 -3.31 2.11 -17.67
CA THR A 94 -2.77 1.04 -16.83
C THR A 94 -1.61 0.31 -17.51
N GLU A 95 -0.75 -0.28 -16.68
CA GLU A 95 0.33 -1.16 -17.12
C GLU A 95 0.27 -2.50 -16.34
N PRO A 96 0.11 -3.65 -17.02
CA PRO A 96 -0.17 -3.78 -18.45
C PRO A 96 -1.52 -3.14 -18.83
N ALA A 97 -1.66 -2.71 -20.08
CA ALA A 97 -2.88 -2.07 -20.57
C ALA A 97 -4.07 -3.04 -20.49
N ILE A 98 -5.14 -2.61 -19.82
CA ILE A 98 -6.41 -3.34 -19.76
C ILE A 98 -7.26 -2.93 -20.98
N PRO A 99 -7.60 -3.86 -21.88
CA PRO A 99 -8.51 -3.57 -22.99
C PRO A 99 -9.88 -3.15 -22.49
N GLU A 100 -10.52 -2.19 -23.17
CA GLU A 100 -11.90 -1.75 -22.89
C GLU A 100 -12.13 -1.26 -21.46
N LEU A 101 -11.12 -0.67 -20.83
CA LEU A 101 -11.28 -0.07 -19.50
C LEU A 101 -12.32 1.07 -19.58
N PRO A 102 -13.42 1.01 -18.81
CA PRO A 102 -14.45 2.03 -18.87
C PRO A 102 -13.95 3.35 -18.27
N SER A 103 -14.66 4.44 -18.55
CA SER A 103 -14.53 5.66 -17.76
C SER A 103 -15.21 5.49 -16.40
N PHE A 104 -14.73 6.23 -15.41
CA PHE A 104 -15.17 6.10 -14.02
C PHE A 104 -15.74 7.41 -13.50
N ASP A 105 -16.84 7.37 -12.76
CA ASP A 105 -17.34 8.56 -12.06
C ASP A 105 -16.45 8.93 -10.86
N TYR A 106 -15.86 7.93 -10.21
CA TYR A 106 -15.02 8.10 -9.03
C TYR A 106 -13.79 7.17 -9.04
N ILE A 107 -12.66 7.67 -8.54
CA ILE A 107 -11.46 6.88 -8.26
C ILE A 107 -11.13 6.98 -6.77
N TYR A 108 -10.98 5.83 -6.11
CA TYR A 108 -10.62 5.77 -4.68
C TYR A 108 -9.18 5.29 -4.50
N PHE A 109 -8.32 6.12 -3.89
CA PHE A 109 -6.93 5.79 -3.62
C PHE A 109 -6.74 5.11 -2.27
N ALA A 110 -6.85 3.78 -2.25
CA ALA A 110 -6.52 2.93 -1.11
C ALA A 110 -5.01 2.56 -1.05
N THR A 111 -4.11 3.49 -1.37
CA THR A 111 -2.66 3.23 -1.52
C THR A 111 -1.87 3.26 -0.22
N GLY A 112 -2.53 3.52 0.91
CA GLY A 112 -1.88 3.74 2.20
C GLY A 112 -1.23 5.11 2.30
N ILE A 113 -0.55 5.35 3.44
CA ILE A 113 0.12 6.62 3.75
C ILE A 113 1.62 6.42 3.63
N GLN A 114 2.28 7.29 2.87
CA GLN A 114 3.74 7.42 2.92
C GLN A 114 4.08 8.44 3.99
N THR A 115 4.37 7.97 5.20
CA THR A 115 4.82 8.84 6.29
C THR A 115 6.25 9.26 5.99
N ASP A 116 6.45 10.51 5.61
CA ASP A 116 7.79 11.09 5.48
C ASP A 116 7.80 12.41 6.25
N PHE A 117 8.33 12.36 7.48
CA PHE A 117 8.32 13.53 8.34
C PHE A 117 9.15 14.68 7.78
N ALA A 118 10.12 14.39 6.90
CA ALA A 118 10.94 15.40 6.24
C ALA A 118 10.13 16.24 5.25
N LYS A 119 8.98 15.75 4.79
CA LYS A 119 8.08 16.47 3.87
C LYS A 119 6.95 17.22 4.57
N LEU A 120 6.83 17.09 5.90
CA LEU A 120 5.76 17.75 6.65
C LEU A 120 6.09 19.25 6.82
N PRO A 121 5.27 20.18 6.27
CA PRO A 121 5.61 21.61 6.28
C PRO A 121 5.77 22.18 7.68
N TYR A 122 4.97 21.71 8.64
CA TYR A 122 5.01 22.20 10.02
C TYR A 122 6.20 21.68 10.84
N LEU A 123 6.98 20.70 10.35
CA LEU A 123 8.18 20.19 11.03
C LEU A 123 9.48 20.83 10.53
N GLN A 124 9.44 21.64 9.46
CA GLN A 124 10.65 22.13 8.80
C GLN A 124 11.56 22.93 9.74
N THR A 125 10.99 23.82 10.55
CA THR A 125 11.77 24.61 11.53
C THR A 125 12.49 23.74 12.55
N MET A 126 11.83 22.67 13.02
CA MET A 126 12.42 21.73 13.97
C MET A 126 13.55 20.94 13.33
N LEU A 127 13.34 20.43 12.10
CA LEU A 127 14.34 19.65 11.36
C LEU A 127 15.57 20.48 10.98
N GLN A 128 15.39 21.77 10.70
CA GLN A 128 16.51 22.68 10.42
C GLN A 128 17.34 22.97 11.68
N LYS A 129 16.69 23.18 12.83
CA LYS A 129 17.38 23.47 14.10
C LYS A 129 17.99 22.22 14.75
N HIS A 130 17.33 21.08 14.58
CA HIS A 130 17.72 19.79 15.14
C HIS A 130 17.59 18.74 14.04
N PRO A 131 18.61 18.58 13.19
CA PRO A 131 18.59 17.57 12.14
C PRO A 131 18.45 16.18 12.74
N ILE A 132 17.36 15.48 12.40
CA ILE A 132 17.13 14.09 12.78
C ILE A 132 17.27 13.23 11.53
N LYS A 133 18.08 12.17 11.62
CA LYS A 133 18.20 11.20 10.55
C LYS A 133 16.98 10.29 10.58
N GLY A 134 16.25 10.23 9.47
CA GLY A 134 15.09 9.37 9.31
C GLY A 134 15.33 8.31 8.26
N HIS A 135 14.75 7.13 8.47
CA HIS A 135 14.70 6.08 7.48
C HIS A 135 13.23 5.73 7.19
N GLY A 136 12.72 6.21 6.05
CA GLY A 136 11.37 5.90 5.57
C GLY A 136 10.23 6.36 6.50
N GLY A 137 10.40 7.50 7.18
CA GLY A 137 9.41 8.05 8.10
C GLY A 137 9.57 7.63 9.56
N PHE A 138 10.48 6.69 9.85
CA PHE A 138 10.83 6.31 11.20
C PHE A 138 12.05 7.12 11.67
N LEU A 139 12.00 7.58 12.92
CA LEU A 139 13.13 8.20 13.59
C LEU A 139 14.16 7.11 13.89
N ALA A 140 15.41 7.37 13.54
CA ALA A 140 16.57 6.59 13.99
C ALA A 140 16.79 6.81 15.50
#